data_AF-A0A9X2EG69-F1
#
_entry.id   AF-A0A9X2EG69-F1
#
_cell.length_a   1.000
_cell.length_b   1.000
_cell.length_c   1.000
_cell.angle_alpha   90.00
_cell.angle_beta   90.00
_cell.angle_gamma   90.00
#
_symmetry.space_group_name_H-M   'P 1'
#
loop_
_entity.id
_entity.type
_entity.pdbx_description
1 polymer ?
#
loop_
_entity_poly.entity_id
_entity_poly.type
_entity_poly.pdbx_seq_one_letter_code
_entity_poly.pdbx_strand_id
1 'polypeptide(L)'
;MSEIVQADSDALRGLGKALAGHADAIDGLKVEPDVTMPGSPVHGAVDEVGKAAQAAFRALGKNIRQMSQATQSGAKEYDDFERAFVGHFRRLQSEKPS
;
A
#
# COMPACT_ATOMS: atom_id res chain seq x y z
N MET A 1 -23.08 -9.45 -12.21
CA MET A 1 -21.63 -9.73 -12.12
C MET A 1 -20.78 -8.45 -12.05
N SER A 2 -21.17 -7.35 -12.71
CA SER A 2 -20.43 -6.08 -12.63
C SER A 2 -20.40 -5.47 -11.22
N GLU A 3 -21.52 -5.43 -10.48
CA GLU A 3 -21.55 -4.80 -9.14
C GLU A 3 -20.61 -5.43 -8.09
N ILE A 4 -20.48 -6.77 -8.06
CA ILE A 4 -19.57 -7.45 -7.11
C ILE A 4 -18.11 -7.18 -7.45
N VAL A 5 -17.74 -7.22 -8.73
CA VAL A 5 -16.37 -6.95 -9.19
C VAL A 5 -16.02 -5.48 -8.96
N GLN A 6 -16.97 -4.58 -9.19
CA GLN A 6 -16.80 -3.16 -8.98
C GLN A 6 -16.67 -2.82 -7.49
N ALA A 7 -17.49 -3.44 -6.63
CA ALA A 7 -17.38 -3.30 -5.18
C ALA A 7 -16.03 -3.82 -4.64
N ASP A 8 -15.53 -4.94 -5.17
CA ASP A 8 -14.22 -5.48 -4.80
C ASP A 8 -13.07 -4.57 -5.28
N SER A 9 -13.13 -4.06 -6.52
CA SER A 9 -12.15 -3.09 -7.05
C SER A 9 -12.11 -1.80 -6.20
N ASP A 10 -13.28 -1.28 -5.81
CA ASP A 10 -13.36 -0.10 -4.94
C ASP A 10 -12.82 -0.38 -3.53
N ALA A 11 -13.11 -1.55 -2.96
CA ALA A 11 -12.54 -1.98 -1.68
C ALA A 11 -11.01 -2.10 -1.74
N LEU A 12 -10.47 -2.68 -2.82
CA LEU A 12 -9.04 -2.80 -3.06
C LEU A 12 -8.37 -1.42 -3.22
N ARG A 13 -9.00 -0.47 -3.94
CA ARG A 13 -8.49 0.91 -4.01
C ARG A 13 -8.51 1.60 -2.65
N GLY A 14 -9.58 1.44 -1.88
CA GLY A 14 -9.71 1.98 -0.54
C GLY A 14 -8.63 1.46 0.39
N LEU A 15 -8.44 0.13 0.41
CA LEU A 15 -7.39 -0.53 1.17
C LEU A 15 -6.00 -0.08 0.73
N GLY A 16 -5.73 -0.02 -0.58
CA GLY A 16 -4.46 0.47 -1.11
C GLY A 16 -4.15 1.89 -0.65
N LYS A 17 -5.13 2.81 -0.68
CA LYS A 17 -4.94 4.18 -0.17
C LYS A 17 -4.68 4.22 1.33
N ALA A 18 -5.41 3.44 2.13
CA ALA A 18 -5.21 3.38 3.57
C ALA A 18 -3.81 2.85 3.92
N LEU A 19 -3.38 1.76 3.27
CA LEU A 19 -2.04 1.20 3.44
C LEU A 19 -0.96 2.21 3.04
N ALA A 20 -1.12 2.91 1.92
CA ALA A 20 -0.17 3.97 1.53
C ALA A 20 -0.07 5.07 2.61
N GLY A 21 -1.20 5.53 3.14
CA GLY A 21 -1.24 6.51 4.23
C GLY A 21 -0.55 6.03 5.51
N HIS A 22 -0.72 4.76 5.87
CA HIS A 22 0.00 4.17 7.01
C HIS A 22 1.50 4.06 6.77
N ALA A 23 1.93 3.68 5.55
CA ALA A 23 3.35 3.66 5.21
C ALA A 23 3.97 5.06 5.30
N ASP A 24 3.29 6.10 4.81
CA ASP A 24 3.75 7.49 4.90
C ASP A 24 3.82 7.99 6.34
N ALA A 25 2.83 7.61 7.17
CA ALA A 25 2.84 7.93 8.60
C ALA A 25 4.03 7.28 9.33
N ILE A 26 4.35 6.03 9.00
CA ILE A 26 5.49 5.30 9.57
C ILE A 26 6.82 5.90 9.10
N ASP A 27 6.94 6.28 7.83
CA ASP A 27 8.12 6.98 7.30
C ASP A 27 8.34 8.34 7.99
N GLY A 28 7.27 8.98 8.46
CA GLY A 28 7.31 10.21 9.24
C GLY A 28 7.72 10.05 10.71
N LEU A 29 7.81 8.82 11.24
CA LEU A 29 8.18 8.58 12.65
C LEU A 29 9.64 8.97 12.89
N LYS A 30 9.84 9.88 13.83
CA LYS A 30 11.16 10.21 14.37
C LYS A 30 11.36 9.51 15.70
N VAL A 31 12.42 8.72 15.79
CA VAL A 31 12.90 8.15 17.04
C VAL A 31 14.01 9.06 17.53
N GLU A 32 13.65 10.04 18.36
CA GLU A 32 14.62 10.94 18.98
C GLU A 32 14.96 10.41 20.38
N PRO A 33 16.24 10.11 20.64
CA PRO A 33 16.66 9.63 21.95
C PRO A 33 16.69 10.81 22.94
N ASP A 34 15.77 10.80 23.91
CA ASP A 34 15.82 11.72 25.04
C ASP A 34 16.70 11.12 26.14
N VAL A 35 17.98 11.54 26.18
CA VAL A 35 18.93 11.10 27.20
C VAL A 35 19.35 12.28 28.06
N THR A 36 19.03 12.21 29.35
CA THR A 36 19.31 13.27 30.33
C THR A 36 20.81 13.46 30.62
N MET A 37 21.68 12.58 30.12
CA MET A 37 23.14 12.62 30.31
C MET A 37 23.91 12.50 28.98
N PRO A 38 24.09 13.62 28.26
CA PRO A 38 24.87 13.67 27.01
C PRO A 38 26.33 13.23 27.22
N GLY A 39 26.88 12.46 26.28
CA GLY A 39 28.29 12.03 26.31
C GLY A 39 28.61 10.83 27.22
N SER A 40 27.60 10.24 27.87
CA SER A 40 27.76 8.99 28.62
C SER A 40 27.81 7.76 27.69
N PRO A 41 28.35 6.61 28.13
CA PRO A 41 28.21 5.35 27.40
C PRO A 41 26.74 4.96 27.14
N VAL A 42 25.83 5.38 28.03
CA VAL A 42 24.38 5.20 27.87
C VAL A 42 23.87 6.01 26.68
N HIS A 43 24.37 7.23 26.45
CA HIS A 43 24.04 8.02 25.27
C HIS A 43 24.38 7.28 23.97
N GLY A 44 25.58 6.66 23.90
CA GLY A 44 25.97 5.86 22.73
C GLY A 44 25.08 4.64 22.50
N ALA A 45 24.72 3.91 23.57
CA ALA A 45 23.82 2.76 23.47
C ALA A 45 22.41 3.17 23.02
N VAL A 46 21.88 4.27 23.54
CA VAL A 46 20.56 4.77 23.19
C VAL A 46 20.52 5.26 21.73
N ASP A 47 21.59 5.89 21.24
CA ASP A 47 21.72 6.29 19.83
C ASP A 47 21.68 5.07 18.89
N GLU A 48 22.40 4.00 19.22
CA GLU A 48 22.38 2.76 18.42
C GLU A 48 21.00 2.10 18.41
N VAL A 49 20.35 2.03 19.57
CA VAL A 49 18.97 1.52 19.68
C VAL A 49 18.00 2.39 18.89
N GLY A 50 18.13 3.72 18.95
CA GLY A 50 17.31 4.65 18.18
C GLY A 50 17.43 4.44 16.67
N LYS A 51 18.66 4.26 16.17
CA LYS A 51 18.93 3.94 14.76
C LYS A 51 18.33 2.59 14.37
N ALA A 52 18.49 1.56 15.20
CA ALA A 52 17.93 0.23 14.94
C ALA A 52 16.40 0.25 14.92
N ALA A 53 15.77 0.95 15.87
CA ALA A 53 14.34 1.14 15.92
C ALA A 53 13.82 1.89 14.68
N GLN A 54 14.50 2.97 14.28
CA GLN A 54 14.14 3.71 13.07
C GLN A 54 14.26 2.84 11.81
N ALA A 55 15.30 2.00 11.71
CA ALA A 55 15.45 1.06 10.61
C ALA A 55 14.32 0.01 10.57
N ALA A 56 13.92 -0.51 11.74
CA ALA A 56 12.80 -1.45 11.85
C ALA A 56 11.46 -0.80 11.42
N PHE A 57 11.19 0.44 11.85
CA PHE A 57 10.00 1.17 11.40
C PHE A 57 9.99 1.38 9.89
N ARG A 58 11.13 1.79 9.30
CA ARG A 58 11.24 1.91 7.83
C ARG A 58 11.01 0.60 7.10
N ALA A 59 11.49 -0.52 7.64
CA ALA A 59 11.23 -1.84 7.06
C ALA A 59 9.73 -2.19 7.09
N LEU A 60 9.03 -1.89 8.19
CA LEU A 60 7.58 -2.04 8.29
C LEU A 60 6.84 -1.15 7.28
N GLY A 61 7.22 0.13 7.18
CA GLY A 61 6.65 1.07 6.21
C GLY A 61 6.82 0.58 4.77
N LYS A 62 7.99 0.04 4.43
CA LYS A 62 8.26 -0.55 3.11
C LYS A 62 7.35 -1.74 2.81
N ASN A 63 7.16 -2.66 3.76
CA ASN A 63 6.27 -3.82 3.58
C ASN A 63 4.82 -3.37 3.36
N ILE A 64 4.36 -2.39 4.13
CA ILE A 64 3.01 -1.83 4.00
C ILE A 64 2.84 -1.14 2.63
N ARG A 65 3.87 -0.42 2.16
CA ARG A 65 3.87 0.17 0.82
C ARG A 65 3.83 -0.88 -0.30
N GLN A 66 4.52 -2.01 -0.14
CA GLN A 66 4.42 -3.13 -1.09
C GLN A 66 3.02 -3.74 -1.10
N MET A 67 2.38 -3.90 0.07
CA MET A 67 0.99 -4.34 0.13
C MET A 67 0.06 -3.36 -0.59
N SER A 68 0.21 -2.05 -0.36
CA SER A 68 -0.54 -1.02 -1.09
C SER A 68 -0.39 -1.16 -2.60
N GLN A 69 0.83 -1.41 -3.09
CA GLN A 69 1.07 -1.58 -4.53
C GLN A 69 0.38 -2.84 -5.06
N ALA A 70 0.46 -3.95 -4.35
CA ALA A 70 -0.22 -5.19 -4.73
C ALA A 70 -1.74 -5.00 -4.82
N THR A 71 -2.34 -4.30 -3.84
CA THR A 71 -3.78 -4.01 -3.83
C THR A 71 -4.20 -3.11 -4.98
N GLN A 72 -3.40 -2.08 -5.31
CA GLN A 72 -3.65 -1.20 -6.46
C GLN A 72 -3.51 -1.93 -7.80
N SER A 73 -2.51 -2.80 -7.94
CA SER A 73 -2.33 -3.64 -9.12
C SER A 73 -3.51 -4.59 -9.30
N GLY A 74 -3.96 -5.26 -8.24
CA GLY A 74 -5.14 -6.13 -8.30
C GLY A 74 -6.41 -5.39 -8.74
N ALA A 75 -6.66 -4.19 -8.21
CA ALA A 75 -7.78 -3.35 -8.65
C ALA A 75 -7.68 -2.99 -10.15
N LYS A 76 -6.48 -2.73 -10.65
CA LYS A 76 -6.25 -2.44 -12.07
C LYS A 76 -6.49 -3.66 -12.96
N GLU A 77 -6.06 -4.85 -12.54
CA GLU A 77 -6.30 -6.09 -13.28
C GLU A 77 -7.81 -6.39 -13.42
N TYR A 78 -8.59 -6.13 -12.38
CA TYR A 78 -10.06 -6.23 -12.45
C TYR A 78 -10.66 -5.23 -13.44
N ASP A 79 -10.22 -3.97 -13.42
CA ASP A 79 -10.66 -2.95 -14.40
C ASP A 79 -10.32 -3.37 -15.85
N ASP A 80 -9.14 -3.92 -16.08
CA ASP A 80 -8.68 -4.35 -17.40
C ASP A 80 -9.48 -5.56 -17.90
N PHE A 81 -9.78 -6.52 -17.01
CA PHE A 81 -10.66 -7.65 -17.30
C PHE A 81 -12.08 -7.20 -17.67
N GLU A 82 -12.67 -6.29 -16.90
CA GLU A 82 -14.03 -5.79 -17.18
C GLU A 82 -14.09 -5.08 -18.54
N ARG A 83 -13.09 -4.25 -18.87
CA ARG A 83 -13.01 -3.61 -20.20
C ARG A 83 -12.91 -4.62 -21.34
N ALA A 84 -12.06 -5.64 -21.18
CA ALA A 84 -11.89 -6.68 -22.19
C ALA A 84 -13.19 -7.47 -22.40
N PHE A 85 -13.88 -7.82 -21.32
CA PHE A 85 -15.14 -8.54 -21.35
C PHE A 85 -16.26 -7.72 -22.02
N VAL A 86 -16.43 -6.45 -21.62
CA VAL A 86 -17.42 -5.54 -22.24
C VAL A 86 -17.11 -5.32 -23.72
N GLY A 87 -15.83 -5.18 -24.08
CA GLY A 87 -15.40 -5.08 -25.48
C GLY A 87 -15.79 -6.31 -26.30
N HIS A 88 -15.52 -7.51 -25.78
CA HIS A 88 -15.88 -8.77 -26.42
C HIS A 88 -17.39 -8.92 -26.57
N PHE A 89 -18.17 -8.56 -25.55
CA PHE A 89 -19.62 -8.65 -25.57
C PHE A 89 -20.24 -7.68 -26.61
N ARG A 90 -19.76 -6.42 -26.67
CA ARG A 90 -20.20 -5.47 -27.71
C ARG A 90 -19.91 -6.00 -29.11
N ARG A 91 -18.73 -6.57 -29.33
CA ARG A 91 -18.35 -7.14 -30.61
C ARG A 91 -19.28 -8.28 -31.04
N LEU A 92 -19.57 -9.21 -30.14
CA LEU A 92 -20.51 -10.31 -30.41
C LEU A 92 -21.94 -9.82 -30.68
N GLN A 93 -22.39 -8.75 -30.01
CA GLN A 93 -23.70 -8.14 -30.29
C GLN A 93 -23.74 -7.46 -31.66
N SER A 94 -22.65 -6.83 -32.11
CA SER A 94 -22.57 -6.23 -33.44
C SER A 94 -22.43 -7.25 -34.58
N GLU A 95 -21.96 -8.46 -34.29
CA GLU A 95 -21.77 -9.54 -35.27
C GLU A 95 -22.99 -10.47 -35.41
N LYS A 96 -24.08 -10.28 -34.62
CA LYS A 96 -25.35 -10.98 -34.82
C LYS A 96 -26.18 -10.27 -35.91
N PRO A 97 -26.37 -10.85 -37.11
CA PRO A 97 -27.36 -10.34 -38.06
C PRO A 97 -28.77 -10.64 -37.54
N SER A 98 -29.68 -9.70 -37.82
CA SER A 98 -31.11 -9.74 -37.52
C SER A 98 -31.81 -10.92 -38.20
#